data_AF-A0A372UI53-F1
#
_entry.id   AF-A0A372UI53-F1
#
_cell.length_a   1.000
_cell.length_b   1.000
_cell.length_c   1.000
_cell.angle_alpha   90.00
_cell.angle_beta   90.00
_cell.angle_gamma   90.00
#
_symmetry.space_group_name_H-M   'P 1'
#
loop_
_entity.id
_entity.type
_entity.pdbx_description
1 polymer ?
#
loop_
_entity_poly.entity_id
_entity_poly.type
_entity_poly.pdbx_seq_one_letter_code
_entity_poly.pdbx_strand_id
1 'polypeptide(L)' 'MEHRRNRRQMKIDQEQHYDEMESHKAPDNAVKAFKRPAYQEYSVKQCLRKWGVDLSEITAGRQAKSEDK' A
#
# COMPACT_ATOMS: atom_id res chain seq x y z
N MET A 1 45.25 1.49 21.88
CA MET A 1 43.80 1.60 21.69
C MET A 1 43.42 0.87 20.42
N GLU A 2 42.85 -0.33 20.51
CA GLU A 2 42.45 -1.11 19.35
C GLU A 2 41.05 -0.66 18.94
N HIS A 3 40.96 0.09 17.83
CA HIS A 3 39.74 0.79 17.40
C HIS A 3 38.82 -0.07 16.51
N ARG A 4 39.05 -1.38 16.43
CA ARG A 4 38.30 -2.27 15.52
C ARG A 4 37.47 -3.28 16.30
N ARG A 5 36.15 -3.25 16.05
CA ARG A 5 35.23 -4.28 16.52
C ARG A 5 35.65 -5.64 15.95
N ASN A 6 35.77 -6.63 16.83
CA ASN A 6 36.05 -8.01 16.44
C ASN A 6 34.80 -8.60 15.74
N ARG A 7 35.00 -9.50 14.77
CA ARG A 7 33.93 -10.23 14.07
C ARG A 7 32.93 -10.89 15.03
N ARG A 8 33.39 -11.41 16.18
CA ARG A 8 32.50 -12.00 17.19
C ARG A 8 31.58 -10.94 17.83
N GLN A 9 32.13 -9.77 18.16
CA GLN A 9 31.35 -8.66 18.71
C GLN A 9 30.30 -8.19 17.70
N MET A 10 30.68 -8.07 16.42
CA MET A 10 29.73 -7.70 15.36
C MET A 10 28.57 -8.70 15.23
N LYS A 11 28.82 -10.00 15.45
CA LYS A 11 27.77 -11.03 15.41
C LYS A 11 26.81 -10.92 16.59
N ILE A 12 27.34 -10.73 17.80
CA ILE A 12 26.54 -10.55 19.01
C ILE A 12 25.70 -9.28 18.92
N ASP A 13 26.28 -8.16 18.47
CA ASP A 13 25.55 -6.91 18.28
C ASP A 13 24.40 -7.06 17.27
N GLN A 14 24.60 -7.85 16.21
CA GLN A 14 23.54 -8.14 15.22
C GLN A 14 22.42 -9.00 15.83
N GLU A 15 22.77 -10.05 16.56
CA GLU A 15 21.80 -10.93 17.23
C GLU A 15 20.97 -10.12 18.25
N GLN A 16 21.64 -9.38 19.13
CA GLN A 16 21.00 -8.53 20.12
C GLN A 16 20.09 -7.47 19.49
N HIS A 17 20.50 -6.87 18.38
CA HIS A 17 19.71 -5.84 17.70
C HIS A 17 18.33 -6.35 17.23
N TYR A 18 18.28 -7.56 16.66
CA TYR A 18 17.01 -8.13 16.22
C TYR A 18 16.17 -8.66 17.39
N ASP A 19 16.80 -9.23 18.42
CA ASP A 19 16.13 -9.69 19.63
C ASP A 19 15.42 -8.54 20.37
N GLU A 20 16.05 -7.37 20.44
CA GLU A 20 15.46 -6.14 21.01
C GLU A 20 14.26 -5.65 20.19
N MET A 21 14.31 -5.76 18.86
CA MET A 21 13.18 -5.39 18.00
C MET A 21 12.00 -6.38 18.10
N GLU A 22 12.27 -7.67 18.30
CA GLU A 22 11.23 -8.70 18.41
C GLU A 22 10.55 -8.69 19.79
N SER A 23 11.32 -8.46 20.86
CA SER A 23 10.80 -8.39 22.24
C SER A 23 9.92 -7.16 22.49
N HIS A 24 10.22 -6.03 21.84
CA HIS A 24 9.46 -4.80 22.00
C HIS A 24 8.44 -4.61 20.88
N LYS A 25 7.19 -4.98 21.17
CA LYS A 25 6.07 -4.68 20.28
C LYS A 25 6.00 -3.17 20.02
N ALA A 26 5.91 -2.80 18.75
CA ALA A 26 5.73 -1.40 18.35
C ALA A 26 4.50 -0.79 19.05
N PRO A 27 4.56 0.49 19.46
CA PRO A 27 3.46 1.13 20.15
C PRO A 27 2.23 1.24 19.22
N ASP A 28 1.03 1.15 19.78
CA ASP A 28 -0.22 1.04 19.01
C ASP A 28 -0.46 2.20 18.04
N ASN A 29 0.05 3.39 18.37
CA ASN A 29 0.02 4.57 17.51
C ASN A 29 0.87 4.38 16.24
N ALA A 30 2.07 3.81 16.36
CA ALA A 30 2.95 3.51 15.24
C ALA A 30 2.29 2.45 14.34
N VAL A 31 1.76 1.37 14.95
CA VAL A 31 1.05 0.32 14.20
C VAL A 31 -0.10 0.91 13.38
N LYS A 32 -0.90 1.82 13.97
CA LYS A 32 -2.00 2.49 13.25
C LYS A 32 -1.51 3.42 12.13
N ALA A 33 -0.40 4.14 12.34
CA ALA A 33 0.16 5.01 11.31
C ALA A 33 0.66 4.24 10.08
N PHE A 34 1.17 3.01 10.27
CA PHE A 34 1.61 2.13 9.18
C PHE A 34 0.48 1.34 8.52
N LYS A 35 -0.72 1.30 9.11
CA LYS A 35 -1.92 0.72 8.48
C LYS A 35 -2.40 1.65 7.36
N ARG A 36 -1.84 1.47 6.16
CA ARG A 36 -2.39 2.04 4.94
C ARG A 36 -3.61 1.22 4.52
N PRO A 37 -4.77 1.84 4.23
CA PRO A 37 -5.85 1.12 3.58
C PRO A 37 -5.34 0.58 2.23
N ALA A 38 -5.87 -0.56 1.78
CA ALA A 38 -5.63 -0.99 0.42
C ALA A 38 -6.01 0.15 -0.54
N TYR A 39 -5.28 0.28 -1.65
CA TYR A 39 -5.68 1.19 -2.72
C TYR A 39 -7.13 0.90 -3.04
N GLN A 40 -8.00 1.92 -2.96
CA GLN A 40 -9.38 1.75 -3.38
C GLN A 40 -9.33 1.34 -4.85
N GLU A 41 -9.90 0.18 -5.17
CA GLU A 41 -10.10 -0.22 -6.56
C GLU A 41 -10.98 0.84 -7.21
N TYR A 42 -10.36 1.70 -8.00
CA TYR A 42 -11.02 2.83 -8.60
C TYR A 42 -11.48 2.43 -9.98
N SER A 43 -12.78 2.17 -10.11
CA SER A 43 -13.35 1.83 -11.41
C SER A 43 -13.22 3.02 -12.37
N VAL A 44 -13.02 2.74 -13.66
CA VAL A 44 -12.99 3.75 -14.73
C VAL A 44 -14.23 4.65 -14.66
N LYS A 45 -15.39 4.08 -14.33
CA LYS A 45 -16.65 4.83 -14.15
C LYS A 45 -16.55 5.86 -13.02
N GLN A 46 -15.97 5.51 -11.87
CA GLN A 46 -15.78 6.45 -10.77
C GLN A 46 -14.81 7.58 -11.15
N CYS A 47 -13.77 7.28 -11.94
CA CYS A 47 -12.84 8.29 -12.47
C CYS A 47 -13.54 9.31 -13.35
N LEU A 48 -14.28 8.81 -14.34
CA LEU A 48 -15.02 9.65 -15.27
C LEU A 48 -16.05 10.52 -14.55
N ARG A 49 -16.74 9.98 -13.53
CA ARG A 49 -17.66 10.76 -12.68
C ARG A 49 -16.95 11.85 -11.88
N LYS A 50 -15.76 11.59 -11.34
CA LYS A 50 -14.96 12.61 -10.63
C LYS A 50 -14.54 13.76 -11.56
N TRP A 51 -14.37 13.49 -12.84
CA TRP A 51 -14.10 14.49 -13.87
C TRP A 51 -15.35 15.12 -14.48
N GLY A 52 -16.54 14.83 -13.94
CA GLY A 52 -17.79 15.43 -14.41
C GLY A 52 -18.29 14.88 -15.75
N VAL A 53 -17.79 13.73 -16.21
CA VAL A 53 -18.28 13.07 -17.42
C VAL A 53 -19.62 12.41 -17.12
N ASP A 54 -20.67 12.81 -17.85
CA ASP A 54 -21.95 12.11 -17.79
C ASP A 54 -21.87 10.80 -18.58
N LEU A 55 -22.06 9.69 -17.88
CA LEU A 55 -22.01 8.34 -18.45
C LEU A 55 -23.38 7.90 -19.00
N SER A 56 -24.44 8.67 -18.76
CA SER A 56 -25.80 8.39 -19.24
C SER A 56 -25.84 8.37 -20.78
N GLU A 57 -25.19 9.34 -21.42
CA GLU A 57 -25.16 9.48 -22.88
C GLU A 57 -24.32 8.39 -23.57
N ILE A 58 -23.22 7.96 -22.94
CA ILE A 58 -22.30 6.94 -23.49
C ILE A 58 -22.96 5.56 -23.52
N THR A 59 -23.80 5.26 -22.52
CA THR A 59 -24.51 3.98 -22.46
C THR A 59 -25.71 3.94 -23.42
N ALA A 60 -26.40 5.07 -23.62
CA ALA A 60 -27.49 5.19 -24.59
C ALA A 60 -27.01 5.03 -26.05
N GLY A 61 -25.83 5.55 -26.39
CA GLY A 61 -25.29 5.45 -27.76
C GLY A 61 -24.91 4.04 -28.22
N ARG A 62 -24.74 3.07 -27.30
CA ARG A 62 -24.31 1.70 -27.64
C ARG A 62 -25.45 0.72 -27.89
N GLN A 63 -26.66 1.02 -27.40
CA GLN A 63 -27.83 0.15 -27.63
C GLN A 63 -28.48 0.37 -29.02
N ALA A 64 -28.20 1.48 -29.69
CA ALA A 64 -28.78 1.81 -31.00
C ALA A 64 -28.05 1.17 -32.21
N LYS A 65 -27.09 0.27 -32.00
CA LYS A 65 -26.21 -0.28 -33.06
C LYS A 65 -26.14 -1.81 -33.09
N SER A 66 -27.09 -2.52 -32.48
CA SER A 66 -27.08 -4.00 -32.46
C SER A 66 -28.41 -4.66 -32.85
N GLU A 67 -29.30 -3.96 -33.53
CA GLU A 67 -30.49 -4.55 -34.17
C GLU A 67 -30.61 -4.03 -35.60
N ASP A 68 -29.91 -4.68 -36.52
CA ASP A 68 -30.35 -4.87 -37.89
C ASP A 68 -29.66 -6.15 -38.39
N LYS A 69 -30.46 -7.18 -38.62
CA LYS A 69 -30.08 -8.54 -39.04
C LYS A 69 -30.70 -8.82 -40.39
#